data_AF-A0A162K8D9-F1
#
_entry.id   AF-A0A162K8D9-F1
#
_cell.length_a   1.000
_cell.length_b   1.000
_cell.length_c   1.000
_cell.angle_alpha   90.00
_cell.angle_beta   90.00
_cell.angle_gamma   90.00
#
_symmetry.space_group_name_H-M   'P 1'
#
loop_
_entity.id
_entity.type
_entity.pdbx_description
1 polymer ?
#
loop_
_entity_poly.entity_id
_entity_poly.type
_entity_poly.pdbx_seq_one_letter_code
_entity_poly.pdbx_strand_id
1 'polypeptide(L)'
;MVTTLFGLTNIYLLLSKNIGLSRRTRTPPTSGSILDQSNLQNREQERTARAWAYEKLVPLTSILQTHKDAIRNRHGLVDYLNATEEFLDSAIQYFIEKYGLLIKVEDFHICFEPLGVLEWPV
;
A
#
# COMPACT_ATOMS: atom_id res chain seq x y z
N MET A 1 3.05 -18.01 15.53
CA MET A 1 4.06 -17.44 14.61
C MET A 1 3.79 -17.87 13.17
N VAL A 2 2.58 -17.63 12.63
CA VAL A 2 2.22 -17.97 11.24
C VAL A 2 1.25 -16.92 10.71
N THR A 3 1.73 -15.71 10.39
CA THR A 3 0.92 -14.68 9.71
C THR A 3 1.75 -13.71 8.84
N THR A 4 3.01 -14.03 8.51
CA THR A 4 3.81 -13.16 7.62
C THR A 4 3.79 -13.57 6.14
N LEU A 5 3.25 -14.75 5.80
CA LEU A 5 3.32 -15.28 4.42
C LEU A 5 2.08 -15.08 3.55
N PHE A 6 0.91 -14.73 4.10
CA PHE A 6 -0.30 -14.56 3.28
C PHE A 6 -0.35 -13.20 2.55
N GLY A 7 0.19 -12.13 3.15
CA GLY A 7 0.20 -10.80 2.53
C GLY A 7 1.21 -10.66 1.40
N LEU A 8 2.45 -11.13 1.61
CA LEU A 8 3.53 -10.96 0.65
C LEU A 8 3.37 -11.83 -0.61
N THR A 9 2.94 -13.09 -0.46
CA THR A 9 2.77 -14.01 -1.61
C THR A 9 1.72 -13.52 -2.60
N ASN A 10 0.65 -12.87 -2.13
CA ASN A 10 -0.43 -12.40 -2.99
C ASN A 10 -0.02 -11.13 -3.78
N ILE A 11 0.77 -10.25 -3.17
CA ILE A 11 1.33 -9.06 -3.83
C ILE A 11 2.18 -9.50 -5.03
N TYR A 12 3.18 -10.37 -4.82
CA TYR A 12 4.08 -10.83 -5.89
C TYR A 12 3.35 -11.59 -7.02
N LEU A 13 2.27 -12.32 -6.71
CA LEU A 13 1.48 -13.07 -7.69
C LEU A 13 0.59 -12.16 -8.56
N LEU A 14 0.16 -11.02 -8.03
CA LEU A 14 -0.56 -9.98 -8.78
C LEU A 14 0.39 -9.16 -9.68
N LEU A 15 1.64 -8.95 -9.24
CA LEU A 15 2.67 -8.31 -10.04
C LEU A 15 3.13 -9.14 -11.22
N SER A 16 3.40 -10.44 -11.04
CA SER A 16 3.80 -11.30 -12.16
C SER A 16 2.76 -11.32 -13.29
N LYS A 17 1.47 -11.21 -12.94
CA LYS A 17 0.36 -11.05 -13.91
C LYS A 17 0.35 -9.70 -14.63
N ASN A 18 0.78 -8.60 -14.00
CA ASN A 18 0.77 -7.26 -14.61
C ASN A 18 2.03 -6.98 -15.43
N ILE A 19 3.20 -7.42 -14.96
CA ILE A 19 4.47 -7.26 -15.69
C ILE A 19 4.50 -8.19 -16.93
N GLY A 20 3.84 -9.36 -16.86
CA GLY A 20 3.69 -10.29 -17.98
C GLY A 20 2.81 -9.79 -19.14
N LEU A 21 2.08 -8.70 -18.98
CA LEU A 21 1.27 -8.10 -20.06
C LEU A 21 2.03 -7.04 -20.88
N SER A 22 3.18 -6.55 -20.40
CA SER A 22 3.87 -5.41 -21.04
C SER A 22 5.08 -5.76 -21.91
N ARG A 23 5.65 -6.97 -21.84
CA ARG A 23 6.69 -7.41 -22.79
C ARG A 23 6.60 -8.92 -23.00
N ARG A 24 6.56 -9.36 -24.26
CA ARG A 24 6.81 -10.75 -24.67
C ARG A 24 8.22 -11.15 -24.21
N THR A 25 8.40 -11.54 -22.96
CA THR A 25 9.54 -12.32 -22.50
C THR A 25 9.04 -13.71 -22.17
N ARG A 26 9.72 -14.73 -22.71
CA ARG A 26 9.31 -16.15 -22.67
C ARG A 26 9.51 -16.80 -21.29
N THR A 27 9.88 -16.03 -20.28
CA THR A 27 10.28 -16.55 -18.97
C THR A 27 9.43 -15.88 -17.88
N PRO A 28 8.58 -16.61 -17.15
CA PRO A 28 7.88 -16.05 -16.00
C PRO A 28 8.93 -15.66 -14.94
N PRO A 29 8.83 -14.47 -14.33
CA PRO A 29 9.69 -14.15 -13.19
C PRO A 29 9.34 -15.12 -12.07
N THR A 30 10.24 -16.05 -11.77
CA THR A 30 10.15 -16.91 -10.59
C THR A 30 10.16 -16.01 -9.37
N SER A 31 9.28 -16.24 -8.39
CA SER A 31 9.15 -15.41 -7.18
C SER A 31 10.47 -15.16 -6.44
N GLY A 32 11.44 -16.07 -6.56
CA GLY A 32 12.79 -15.90 -6.03
C GLY A 32 13.62 -14.79 -6.69
N SER A 33 13.33 -14.38 -7.93
CA SER A 33 14.10 -13.35 -8.65
C SER A 33 13.81 -11.94 -8.16
N ILE A 34 12.64 -11.69 -7.57
CA ILE A 34 12.26 -10.32 -7.16
C ILE A 34 12.88 -9.97 -5.80
N LEU A 35 13.11 -10.98 -4.95
CA LEU A 35 13.78 -10.83 -3.65
C LEU A 35 15.31 -10.67 -3.76
N ASP A 36 15.88 -11.02 -4.92
CA ASP A 36 17.31 -10.87 -5.17
C ASP A 36 17.66 -9.40 -5.47
N GLN A 37 18.08 -8.68 -4.42
CA GLN A 37 18.46 -7.27 -4.50
C GLN A 37 19.83 -7.03 -5.18
N SER A 38 20.51 -8.06 -5.68
CA SER A 38 21.77 -7.89 -6.41
C SER A 38 21.59 -7.16 -7.75
N ASN A 39 20.40 -7.27 -8.37
CA ASN A 39 20.10 -6.65 -9.65
C ASN A 39 19.24 -5.39 -9.47
N LEU A 40 19.65 -4.28 -10.09
CA LEU A 40 18.92 -3.01 -10.10
C LEU A 40 17.48 -3.17 -10.60
N GLN A 41 17.26 -3.99 -11.63
CA GLN A 41 15.93 -4.23 -12.20
C GLN A 41 14.97 -4.88 -11.19
N ASN A 42 15.47 -5.81 -10.37
CA ASN A 42 14.67 -6.48 -9.35
C ASN A 42 14.29 -5.49 -8.23
N ARG A 43 15.21 -4.60 -7.84
CA ARG A 43 14.96 -3.55 -6.84
C ARG A 43 13.89 -2.56 -7.29
N GLU A 44 13.93 -2.15 -8.56
CA GLU A 44 12.90 -1.26 -9.13
C GLU A 44 11.54 -1.95 -9.22
N GLN A 45 11.52 -3.23 -9.60
CA GLN A 45 10.30 -4.03 -9.61
C GLN A 45 9.72 -4.19 -8.21
N GLU A 46 10.54 -4.45 -7.18
CA GLU A 46 10.08 -4.58 -5.80
C GLU A 46 9.57 -3.23 -5.24
N ARG A 47 10.18 -2.10 -5.60
CA ARG A 47 9.64 -0.79 -5.23
C ARG A 47 8.29 -0.51 -5.87
N THR A 48 8.17 -0.76 -7.18
CA THR A 48 6.93 -0.59 -7.93
C THR A 48 5.83 -1.51 -7.39
N ALA A 49 6.21 -2.74 -7.04
CA ALA A 49 5.38 -3.73 -6.41
C ALA A 49 4.75 -3.26 -5.12
N ARG A 50 5.58 -2.73 -4.21
CA ARG A 50 5.15 -2.21 -2.93
C ARG A 50 4.25 -0.99 -3.11
N ALA A 51 4.62 -0.05 -3.97
CA ALA A 51 3.80 1.11 -4.30
C ALA A 51 2.39 0.71 -4.77
N TRP A 52 2.30 -0.25 -5.70
CA TRP A 52 1.02 -0.77 -6.17
C TRP A 52 0.23 -1.46 -5.06
N ALA A 53 0.91 -2.24 -4.20
CA ALA A 53 0.27 -2.91 -3.08
C ALA A 53 -0.30 -1.90 -2.06
N TYR A 54 0.41 -0.81 -1.76
CA TYR A 54 -0.08 0.24 -0.87
C TYR A 54 -1.34 0.90 -1.43
N GLU A 55 -1.37 1.22 -2.71
CA GLU A 55 -2.55 1.83 -3.35
C GLU A 55 -3.76 0.89 -3.39
N LYS A 56 -3.54 -0.43 -3.44
CA LYS A 56 -4.60 -1.43 -3.47
C LYS A 56 -5.09 -1.87 -2.10
N LEU A 57 -4.18 -2.06 -1.15
CA LEU A 57 -4.48 -2.55 0.19
C LEU A 57 -4.84 -1.41 1.16
N VAL A 58 -4.35 -0.19 0.91
CA VAL A 58 -4.67 1.00 1.71
C VAL A 58 -5.23 2.09 0.79
N PRO A 59 -6.42 1.90 0.20
CA PRO A 59 -7.00 2.96 -0.61
C PRO A 59 -7.42 4.14 0.27
N LEU A 60 -7.23 5.37 -0.22
CA LEU A 60 -7.63 6.60 0.47
C LEU A 60 -9.13 6.58 0.83
N THR A 61 -9.96 5.92 0.01
CA THR A 61 -11.39 5.73 0.29
C THR A 61 -11.65 4.91 1.54
N SER A 62 -10.80 3.92 1.85
CA SER A 62 -10.93 3.13 3.07
C SER A 62 -10.60 3.96 4.31
N ILE A 63 -9.65 4.90 4.21
CA ILE A 63 -9.36 5.86 5.29
C ILE A 63 -10.57 6.80 5.54
N LEU A 64 -11.28 7.19 4.49
CA LEU A 64 -12.52 7.96 4.64
C LEU A 64 -13.66 7.13 5.25
N GLN A 65 -13.76 5.85 4.88
CA GLN A 65 -14.76 4.94 5.45
C GLN A 65 -14.52 4.70 6.94
N THR A 66 -13.28 4.42 7.35
CA THR A 66 -12.95 4.25 8.76
C THR A 66 -13.24 5.52 9.56
N HIS A 67 -13.03 6.70 8.99
CA HIS A 67 -13.44 7.95 9.62
C HIS A 67 -14.96 8.05 9.82
N LYS A 68 -15.76 7.63 8.84
CA LYS A 68 -17.24 7.57 8.95
C LYS A 68 -17.68 6.55 10.00
N ASP A 69 -16.96 5.45 10.15
CA ASP A 69 -17.19 4.42 11.18
C ASP A 69 -16.66 4.82 12.57
N ALA A 70 -16.25 6.09 12.76
CA ALA A 70 -15.64 6.63 13.97
C ALA A 70 -14.32 5.95 14.40
N ILE A 71 -13.68 5.21 13.50
CA ILE A 71 -12.37 4.59 13.71
C ILE A 71 -11.30 5.63 13.35
N ARG A 72 -10.78 6.32 14.38
CA ARG A 72 -9.77 7.38 14.23
C ARG A 72 -8.36 6.98 14.66
N ASN A 73 -8.19 5.74 15.11
CA ASN A 73 -6.92 5.25 15.65
C ASN A 73 -6.19 4.41 14.61
N ARG A 74 -4.86 4.54 14.58
CA ARG A 74 -3.96 3.72 13.74
C ARG A 74 -4.25 2.23 13.89
N HIS A 75 -4.35 1.73 15.12
CA HIS A 75 -4.62 0.31 15.38
C HIS A 75 -5.95 -0.15 14.78
N GLY A 76 -7.02 0.66 14.91
CA GLY A 76 -8.31 0.32 14.32
C GLY A 76 -8.27 0.29 12.79
N LEU A 77 -7.40 1.11 12.17
CA LEU A 77 -7.20 1.08 10.73
C LEU A 77 -6.41 -0.16 10.28
N VAL A 78 -5.42 -0.60 11.06
CA VAL A 78 -4.70 -1.86 10.84
C VAL A 78 -5.65 -3.05 10.90
N ASP A 79 -6.50 -3.09 11.92
CA ASP A 79 -7.50 -4.15 12.10
C ASP A 79 -8.54 -4.14 10.96
N TYR A 80 -9.02 -2.96 10.58
CA TYR A 80 -9.99 -2.79 9.48
C TYR A 80 -9.43 -3.25 8.14
N LEU A 81 -8.18 -2.88 7.83
CA LEU A 81 -7.50 -3.27 6.59
C LEU A 81 -6.93 -4.69 6.65
N ASN A 82 -7.00 -5.34 7.81
CA ASN A 82 -6.39 -6.64 8.08
C ASN A 82 -4.91 -6.67 7.66
N ALA A 83 -4.22 -5.55 7.90
CA ALA A 83 -2.82 -5.31 7.54
C ALA A 83 -1.92 -5.44 8.78
N THR A 84 -0.61 -5.27 8.61
CA THR A 84 0.30 -5.12 9.74
C THR A 84 0.62 -3.65 9.98
N GLU A 85 0.98 -3.29 11.21
CA GLU A 85 1.41 -1.94 11.56
C GLU A 85 2.59 -1.45 10.69
N GLU A 86 3.58 -2.32 10.48
CA GLU A 86 4.75 -2.03 9.64
C GLU A 86 4.37 -1.75 8.18
N PHE A 87 3.36 -2.47 7.67
CA PHE A 87 2.84 -2.27 6.32
C PHE A 87 2.10 -0.94 6.22
N LEU A 88 1.28 -0.62 7.23
CA LEU A 88 0.58 0.66 7.28
C LEU A 88 1.57 1.83 7.36
N ASP A 89 2.61 1.74 8.17
CA ASP A 89 3.64 2.78 8.28
C ASP A 89 4.36 3.00 6.96
N SER A 90 4.72 1.92 6.27
CA SER A 90 5.35 2.00 4.96
C SER A 90 4.41 2.59 3.90
N ALA A 91 3.11 2.27 3.98
CA ALA A 91 2.10 2.83 3.09
C ALA A 91 1.87 4.33 3.34
N ILE A 92 1.78 4.75 4.61
CA ILE A 92 1.66 6.16 5.00
C ILE A 92 2.87 6.95 4.50
N GLN A 93 4.08 6.45 4.72
CA GLN A 93 5.31 7.08 4.23
C GLN A 93 5.29 7.25 2.70
N TYR A 94 4.84 6.23 1.97
CA TYR A 94 4.67 6.30 0.52
C TYR A 94 3.65 7.38 0.11
N PHE A 95 2.53 7.51 0.82
CA PHE A 95 1.54 8.56 0.54
C PHE A 95 2.06 9.97 0.88
N ILE A 96 2.85 10.12 1.94
CA ILE A 96 3.51 11.38 2.29
C ILE A 96 4.50 11.78 1.20
N GLU A 97 5.31 10.84 0.71
CA GLU A 97 6.26 11.10 -0.39
C GLU A 97 5.55 11.44 -1.70
N LYS A 98 4.37 10.85 -1.94
CA LYS A 98 3.61 11.04 -3.19
C LYS A 98 2.74 12.30 -3.20
N TYR A 99 2.07 12.60 -2.10
CA TYR A 99 1.04 13.65 -2.01
C TYR A 99 1.36 14.74 -0.97
N GLY A 100 2.33 14.52 -0.09
CA GLY A 100 2.63 15.38 1.05
C GLY A 100 1.87 14.97 2.32
N LEU A 101 2.00 15.77 3.37
CA LEU A 101 1.42 15.51 4.70
C LEU A 101 -0.12 15.62 4.75
N LEU A 102 -0.70 16.39 3.83
CA LEU A 102 -2.13 16.67 3.76
C LEU A 102 -2.61 16.48 2.32
N ILE A 103 -3.64 15.66 2.14
CA ILE A 103 -4.32 15.51 0.85
C ILE A 103 -5.80 15.87 0.98
N LYS A 104 -6.29 16.67 0.04
CA LYS A 104 -7.72 16.93 -0.11
C LYS A 104 -8.34 15.84 -0.97
N VAL A 105 -9.30 15.11 -0.42
CA VAL A 105 -10.10 14.10 -1.11
C VAL A 105 -11.56 14.50 -0.99
N GLU A 106 -12.13 14.98 -2.10
CA GLU A 106 -13.49 15.55 -2.14
C GLU A 106 -13.64 16.71 -1.13
N ASP A 107 -14.51 16.57 -0.14
CA ASP A 107 -14.76 17.55 0.93
C ASP A 107 -13.97 17.24 2.22
N PHE A 108 -13.20 16.15 2.22
CA PHE A 108 -12.39 15.71 3.36
C PHE A 108 -10.91 16.04 3.16
N HIS A 109 -10.23 16.38 4.25
CA HIS A 109 -8.78 16.53 4.27
C HIS A 109 -8.18 15.39 5.08
N ILE A 110 -7.38 14.55 4.45
CA ILE A 110 -6.67 13.46 5.11
C ILE A 110 -5.29 13.99 5.52
N CYS A 111 -5.04 14.00 6.82
CA CYS A 111 -3.74 14.26 7.42
C CYS A 111 -3.07 12.92 7.71
N PHE A 112 -1.82 12.77 7.29
CA PHE A 112 -1.04 11.55 7.54
C PHE A 112 -0.24 11.62 8.85
N GLU A 113 -0.02 12.83 9.39
CA GLU A 113 0.78 13.04 10.60
C GLU A 113 0.21 14.18 11.47
N PRO A 114 -0.54 13.88 12.56
CA PRO A 114 -1.05 12.57 12.96
C PRO A 114 -2.13 12.06 12.01
N LEU A 115 -2.25 10.73 11.86
CA LEU A 115 -3.24 10.11 10.98
C LEU A 115 -4.65 10.51 11.41
N GLY A 116 -5.34 11.27 10.56
CA GLY A 116 -6.66 11.81 10.86
C GLY A 116 -7.35 12.34 9.61
N VAL A 117 -8.67 12.39 9.67
CA VAL A 117 -9.48 13.00 8.61
C VAL A 117 -10.18 14.21 9.22
N LEU A 118 -10.05 15.35 8.55
CA LEU A 118 -10.70 16.60 8.90
C LEU A 118 -11.81 16.85 7.90
N GLU A 119 -13.03 16.98 8.41
CA GLU A 119 -14.16 17.48 7.66
C GLU A 119 -14.20 19.00 7.83
N TRP A 120 -14.24 19.75 6.73
CA TRP A 120 -14.49 21.18 6.81
C TRP A 120 -16.00 21.40 6.74
N PRO A 121 -16.66 21.85 7.83
CA PRO A 121 -18.07 22.22 7.73
C PRO A 121 -18.18 23.42 6.80
N VAL A 122 -18.88 23.23 5.69
CA VAL A 122 -19.29 24.31 4.78
C VAL A 122 -20.37 25.16 5.44
#